data_AF-Q13682-F1
#
_entry.id   AF-Q13682-F1
#
_cell.length_a   1.000
_cell.length_b   1.000
_cell.length_c   1.000
_cell.angle_alpha   90.00
_cell.angle_beta   90.00
_cell.angle_gamma   90.00
#
_symmetry.space_group_name_H-M   'P 1'
#
loop_
_entity.id
_entity.type
_entity.pdbx_description
1 polymer ?
#
loop_
_entity_poly.entity_id
_entity_poly.type
_entity_poly.pdbx_seq_one_letter_code
_entity_poly.pdbx_strand_id
1 'polypeptide(L)'
;MFPTESAWLGKRGANPGPEAAVRETVMLLLCLGVPTGRPYNVDTESALLYQGPHNTLFGYSVVLHSHGANRWLLVGAPTANWLANASVINPGA
;
A
#
# COMPACT_ATOMS: atom_id res chain seq x y z
N MET A 1 -48.19 -0.58 -34.96
CA MET A 1 -47.12 0.42 -34.90
C MET A 1 -47.05 0.90 -33.46
N PHE A 2 -46.11 0.36 -32.67
CA PHE A 2 -45.98 0.68 -31.25
C PHE A 2 -45.28 2.05 -31.07
N PRO A 3 -45.66 2.87 -30.08
CA PRO A 3 -44.99 4.14 -29.84
C PRO A 3 -43.67 3.91 -29.10
N THR A 4 -42.66 4.67 -29.52
CA THR A 4 -41.32 4.78 -28.94
C THR A 4 -41.36 5.60 -27.64
N GLU A 5 -40.99 4.99 -26.51
CA GLU A 5 -40.69 5.73 -25.27
C GLU A 5 -39.21 6.15 -25.23
N SER A 6 -39.06 7.46 -25.31
CA SER A 6 -37.86 8.25 -25.12
C SER A 6 -37.44 8.34 -23.65
N ALA A 7 -36.16 8.66 -23.47
CA ALA A 7 -35.68 9.60 -22.45
C ALA A 7 -35.66 9.15 -20.99
N TRP A 8 -34.79 8.19 -20.65
CA TRP A 8 -34.31 8.02 -19.27
C TRP A 8 -32.80 7.82 -19.20
N LEU A 9 -32.03 8.89 -19.36
CA LEU A 9 -30.64 8.92 -18.90
C LEU A 9 -30.24 10.29 -18.34
N GLY A 10 -31.16 10.90 -17.59
CA GLY A 10 -30.83 11.98 -16.66
C GLY A 10 -30.29 11.39 -15.36
N LYS A 11 -29.03 10.94 -15.34
CA LYS A 11 -28.34 10.72 -14.06
C LYS A 11 -28.06 12.09 -13.44
N ARG A 12 -29.06 12.63 -12.76
CA ARG A 12 -28.90 13.74 -11.82
C ARG A 12 -27.80 13.34 -10.85
N GLY A 13 -26.73 14.12 -10.80
CA GLY A 13 -25.72 14.03 -9.75
C GLY A 13 -26.46 14.13 -8.42
N ALA A 14 -26.55 13.01 -7.71
CA ALA A 14 -27.15 12.98 -6.40
C ALA A 14 -26.21 13.76 -5.48
N ASN A 15 -26.59 14.99 -5.13
CA ASN A 15 -25.93 15.69 -4.03
C ASN A 15 -26.04 14.78 -2.81
N PRO A 16 -24.92 14.53 -2.10
CA PRO A 16 -24.97 13.76 -0.87
C PRO A 16 -25.99 14.41 0.06
N GLY A 17 -26.88 13.58 0.62
CA GLY A 17 -27.82 14.06 1.62
C GLY A 17 -27.08 14.72 2.80
N PRO A 18 -27.74 15.60 3.56
CA PRO A 18 -27.09 16.32 4.66
C PRO A 18 -26.40 15.38 5.67
N GLU A 19 -26.98 14.21 5.94
CA GLU A 19 -26.38 13.12 6.71
C GLU A 19 -25.01 12.65 6.15
N ALA A 20 -24.93 12.44 4.84
CA ALA A 20 -23.69 12.02 4.19
C ALA A 20 -22.65 13.15 4.24
N ALA A 21 -23.05 14.39 3.99
CA ALA A 21 -22.16 15.55 4.10
C ALA A 21 -21.64 15.75 5.54
N VAL A 22 -22.48 15.57 6.54
CA VAL A 22 -22.09 15.61 7.96
C VAL A 22 -21.13 14.47 8.27
N ARG A 23 -21.39 13.24 7.82
CA ARG A 23 -20.49 12.11 8.02
C ARG A 23 -19.12 12.34 7.39
N GLU A 24 -19.07 12.84 6.16
CA GLU A 24 -17.82 13.20 5.48
C GLU A 24 -17.07 14.30 6.22
N THR A 25 -17.79 15.32 6.70
CA THR A 25 -17.21 16.43 7.46
C THR A 25 -16.64 15.95 8.81
N VAL A 26 -17.35 15.06 9.50
CA VAL A 26 -16.88 14.44 10.75
C VAL A 26 -15.65 13.58 10.48
N MET A 27 -15.64 12.77 9.41
CA MET A 27 -14.47 11.97 9.03
C MET A 27 -13.26 12.86 8.70
N LEU A 28 -13.47 13.93 7.92
CA LEU A 28 -12.43 14.92 7.62
C LEU A 28 -11.89 15.59 8.90
N LEU A 29 -12.77 15.98 9.82
CA LEU A 29 -12.38 16.58 11.09
C LEU A 29 -11.59 15.60 11.97
N LEU A 30 -11.97 14.33 11.98
CA LEU A 30 -11.22 13.26 12.66
C LEU A 30 -9.85 13.04 12.01
N CYS A 31 -9.77 13.00 10.68
CA CYS A 31 -8.51 12.85 9.95
C CYS A 31 -7.55 14.03 10.14
N LEU A 32 -8.08 15.26 10.25
CA LEU A 32 -7.29 16.48 10.45
C LEU A 32 -6.95 16.74 11.92
N GLY A 33 -7.80 16.28 12.85
CA GLY A 33 -7.68 16.51 14.28
C GLY A 33 -6.82 15.48 15.02
N VAL A 34 -6.59 14.30 14.44
CA VAL A 34 -5.65 13.32 14.99
C VAL A 34 -4.23 13.79 14.62
N PRO A 35 -3.37 14.14 15.61
CA PRO A 35 -2.00 14.50 15.32
C PRO A 35 -1.34 13.32 14.60
N THR A 36 -0.85 13.58 13.38
CA THR A 36 -0.02 12.62 12.66
C THR A 36 1.12 12.21 13.58
N GLY A 37 1.19 10.92 13.92
CA GLY A 37 2.20 10.41 14.86
C GLY A 37 3.58 10.85 14.42
N ARG A 38 4.27 11.62 15.25
CA ARG A 38 5.66 12.01 14.99
C ARG A 38 6.58 10.91 15.50
N PRO A 39 7.67 10.60 14.78
CA PRO A 39 8.69 9.72 15.34
C PRO A 39 9.28 10.37 16.59
N TYR A 40 9.33 9.64 17.70
CA TYR A 40 9.85 10.17 18.96
C TYR A 40 11.37 10.08 19.05
N ASN A 41 12.00 9.19 18.28
CA ASN A 41 13.45 9.01 18.23
C ASN A 41 13.98 8.31 16.95
N VAL A 42 13.11 7.92 16.00
CA VAL A 42 13.54 7.29 14.74
C VAL A 42 13.71 8.37 13.67
N ASP A 43 14.88 8.41 13.05
CA ASP A 43 15.13 9.36 11.96
C ASP A 43 14.46 8.89 10.67
N THR A 44 13.61 9.75 10.11
CA THR A 44 12.92 9.51 8.85
C THR A 44 13.58 10.22 7.67
N GLU A 45 14.46 11.21 7.91
CA GLU A 45 15.09 12.01 6.85
C GLU A 45 16.28 11.27 6.24
N SER A 46 17.11 10.60 7.04
CA SER A 46 18.28 9.84 6.57
C SER A 46 18.03 8.32 6.41
N ALA A 47 16.78 7.91 6.22
CA ALA A 47 16.42 6.51 6.05
C ALA A 47 17.05 5.89 4.79
N LEU A 48 17.53 4.64 4.91
CA LEU A 48 18.07 3.88 3.79
C LEU A 48 16.99 3.01 3.15
N LEU A 49 16.78 3.18 1.83
CA LEU A 49 15.84 2.37 1.06
C LEU A 49 16.59 1.29 0.27
N TYR A 50 16.32 0.02 0.62
CA TYR A 50 16.82 -1.14 -0.12
C TYR A 50 15.75 -1.65 -1.08
N GLN A 51 15.98 -1.48 -2.38
CA GLN A 51 15.08 -1.96 -3.42
C GLN A 51 15.47 -3.38 -3.85
N GLY A 52 14.47 -4.25 -3.97
CA GLY A 52 14.65 -5.62 -4.47
C GLY A 52 13.89 -5.86 -5.77
N PRO A 53 13.93 -7.11 -6.28
CA PRO A 53 13.26 -7.47 -7.52
C PRO A 53 11.74 -7.24 -7.46
N HIS A 54 11.17 -6.75 -8.56
CA HIS A 54 9.73 -6.56 -8.66
C HIS A 54 8.99 -7.91 -8.69
N ASN A 55 7.77 -7.94 -8.17
CA ASN A 55 6.86 -9.09 -8.23
C ASN A 55 7.36 -10.37 -7.54
N THR A 56 8.35 -10.26 -6.65
CA THR A 56 8.89 -11.39 -5.85
C THR A 56 8.46 -11.36 -4.39
N LEU A 57 7.67 -10.37 -3.99
CA LEU A 57 7.33 -10.05 -2.60
C LEU A 57 8.58 -9.79 -1.73
N PHE A 58 9.61 -9.18 -2.33
CA PHE A 58 10.79 -8.74 -1.59
C PHE A 58 10.40 -7.80 -0.43
N GLY A 59 10.78 -8.18 0.78
CA GLY A 59 10.39 -7.46 2.00
C GLY A 59 9.29 -8.17 2.81
N TYR A 60 8.80 -9.33 2.37
CA TYR A 60 7.78 -10.10 3.09
C TYR A 60 8.26 -10.54 4.48
N SER A 61 9.54 -10.91 4.59
CA SER A 61 10.22 -11.15 5.87
C SER A 61 11.52 -10.34 5.92
N VAL A 62 11.81 -9.72 7.07
CA VAL A 62 12.98 -8.85 7.25
C VAL A 62 13.62 -9.13 8.61
N VAL A 63 14.94 -9.28 8.63
CA VAL A 63 15.73 -9.49 9.86
C VAL A 63 17.02 -8.68 9.78
N LEU A 64 17.33 -7.95 10.86
CA LEU A 64 18.65 -7.35 11.03
C LEU A 64 19.59 -8.39 11.64
N HIS A 65 20.73 -8.63 10.99
CA HIS A 65 21.73 -9.59 11.44
C HIS A 65 23.09 -8.90 11.65
N SER A 66 23.76 -9.23 12.75
CA SER A 66 25.09 -8.71 13.08
C SER A 66 26.05 -9.86 13.29
N HIS A 67 27.21 -9.80 12.63
CA HIS A 67 28.30 -10.76 12.83
C HIS A 67 29.63 -10.02 12.91
N GLY A 68 30.23 -10.00 14.10
CA GLY A 68 31.41 -9.19 14.40
C GLY A 68 31.15 -7.69 14.18
N ALA A 69 31.98 -7.05 13.37
CA ALA A 69 31.79 -5.65 12.96
C ALA A 69 30.76 -5.46 11.85
N ASN A 70 30.35 -6.54 11.16
CA ASN A 70 29.46 -6.45 10.01
C ASN A 70 28.00 -6.34 10.45
N ARG A 71 27.22 -5.59 9.66
CA ARG A 71 25.77 -5.40 9.84
C ARG A 71 25.10 -5.72 8.52
N TRP A 72 24.06 -6.54 8.59
CA TRP A 72 23.34 -7.07 7.44
C TRP A 72 21.86 -6.84 7.62
N LEU A 73 21.20 -6.52 6.51
CA LEU A 73 19.75 -6.54 6.38
C LEU A 73 19.40 -7.76 5.54
N LEU A 74 18.82 -8.78 6.18
CA LEU A 74 18.35 -9.99 5.50
C LEU A 74 16.89 -9.77 5.11
N VAL A 75 16.57 -10.04 3.85
CA VAL A 75 15.25 -9.81 3.28
C VAL A 75 14.82 -11.04 2.50
N GLY A 76 13.65 -11.60 2.85
CA GLY A 76 13.04 -12.70 2.11
C GLY A 76 12.15 -12.20 0.96
N ALA A 77 12.11 -12.98 -0.11
CA ALA A 77 11.28 -12.77 -1.29
C ALA A 77 10.61 -14.11 -1.70
N PRO A 78 9.45 -14.45 -1.11
CA PRO A 78 8.82 -15.77 -1.24
C PRO A 78 8.51 -16.24 -2.67
N THR A 79 8.33 -15.32 -3.63
CA THR A 79 8.06 -15.66 -5.03
C THR A 79 9.23 -15.37 -5.95
N ALA A 80 10.43 -15.13 -5.39
CA ALA A 80 11.64 -15.01 -6.19
C ALA A 80 12.02 -16.32 -6.87
N ASN A 81 12.55 -16.21 -8.08
CA ASN A 81 13.17 -17.31 -8.81
C ASN A 81 14.65 -17.43 -8.44
N TRP A 82 15.17 -18.65 -8.42
CA TRP A 82 16.59 -18.88 -8.18
C TRP A 82 17.44 -18.50 -9.39
N LEU A 83 18.51 -17.74 -9.16
CA LEU A 83 19.52 -17.47 -10.18
C LEU A 83 20.36 -18.71 -10.52
N ALA A 84 20.57 -19.59 -9.53
CA ALA A 84 21.32 -20.83 -9.71
C ALA A 84 20.55 -21.88 -10.54
N ASN A 85 19.21 -21.83 -10.55
CA ASN A 85 18.40 -22.75 -11.34
C ASN A 85 17.05 -22.11 -11.73
N ALA A 86 16.96 -21.66 -12.99
CA ALA A 86 15.76 -21.02 -13.52
C ALA A 86 14.62 -21.99 -13.87
N SER A 87 14.84 -23.31 -13.81
CA SER A 87 13.75 -24.28 -14.06
C SER A 87 12.81 -24.44 -12.87
N VAL A 88 13.22 -23.99 -11.68
CA VAL A 88 12.39 -24.01 -10.47
C VAL A 88 11.53 -22.76 -10.44
N ILE A 89 10.21 -22.93 -10.41
CA ILE A 89 9.23 -21.85 -10.48
C ILE A 89 8.90 -21.35 -9.07
N ASN A 90 9.16 -20.07 -8.80
CA ASN A 90 8.85 -19.35 -7.56
C ASN A 90 9.23 -20.11 -6.26
N PRO A 91 10.45 -20.64 -6.12
CA PRO A 91 10.89 -21.33 -4.90
C PRO A 91 11.01 -20.41 -3.68
N GLY A 92 11.16 -19.11 -3.89
CA GLY A 92 11.53 -18.15 -2.85
C GLY A 92 13.04 -18.11 -2.59
N ALA A 93 13.52 -16.94 -2.17
CA ALA A 93 14.92 -16.69 -1.84
C ALA A 93 15.06 -15.69 -0.70
#